data_AF-J3I2Q6-F1
#
_entry.id   AF-J3I2Q6-F1
#
_cell.length_a   1.000
_cell.length_b   1.000
_cell.length_c   1.000
_cell.angle_alpha   90.00
_cell.angle_beta   90.00
_cell.angle_gamma   90.00
#
_symmetry.space_group_name_H-M   'P 1'
#
loop_
_entity.id
_entity.type
_entity.pdbx_description
1 polymer ?
#
loop_
_entity_poly.entity_id
_entity_poly.type
_entity_poly.pdbx_seq_one_letter_code
_entity_poly.pdbx_strand_id
1 'polypeptide(L)'
;MTTVPDTDLTGAAFDLASGGYAEMPDPDHEKERDPIDSDSASLREAADQRPDLQPGVVVRRYTDAEGKPAAAYEAVTLGRAARDYASATASDRRSAESEASEALAARIDALRAEVSANDPDASEFYGFDRPEESGARDGEPAVRPDELGDEGERSTKLDPDIDQLLQHPQVRLALEEKVGEVERARRSYAEGLDAAMRVAQASFVSQFPELVGLAPERLPEALAQIARQDPAKLSRIQAIVAGSEQLRARQNEEMRRTADAARRSFQAFAKTEDARLETLLKDETRDVRQAVAQEIMASAKASGIEPEELRRLFDSEPLMRNATFQRMMYDAGKYRLMMKARDTVAAKAMPPVQRPGMAAGRGERNQQDLRVLSARLSSSGDLKDAVALYQARKTR
;
A
#
# COMPACT_ATOMS: atom_id res chain seq x y z
N MET A 1 -48.54 -27.26 0.68
CA MET A 1 -47.09 -27.00 0.81
C MET A 1 -46.94 -25.87 1.80
N THR A 2 -46.48 -26.18 3.00
CA THR A 2 -46.28 -25.22 4.11
C THR A 2 -44.86 -24.66 4.02
N THR A 3 -44.73 -23.39 3.69
CA THR A 3 -43.51 -22.61 3.84
C THR A 3 -43.26 -22.36 5.33
N VAL A 4 -42.10 -22.79 5.82
CA VAL A 4 -41.63 -22.50 7.18
C VAL A 4 -41.17 -21.03 7.19
N PRO A 5 -41.68 -20.17 8.09
CA PRO A 5 -41.27 -18.76 8.18
C PRO A 5 -39.84 -18.62 8.71
N ASP A 6 -39.11 -17.65 8.16
CA ASP A 6 -37.77 -17.29 8.61
C ASP A 6 -37.83 -16.68 10.02
N THR A 7 -36.90 -17.07 10.88
CA THR A 7 -36.96 -16.85 12.34
C THR A 7 -36.24 -15.59 12.83
N ASP A 8 -35.73 -14.76 11.91
CA ASP A 8 -34.98 -13.55 12.25
C ASP A 8 -35.81 -12.25 12.18
N LEU A 9 -37.11 -12.33 11.85
CA LEU A 9 -38.02 -11.18 11.88
C LEU A 9 -38.64 -11.02 13.27
N THR A 10 -38.41 -9.89 13.92
CA THR A 10 -38.96 -9.58 15.26
C THR A 10 -39.88 -8.36 15.22
N GLY A 11 -40.99 -8.39 15.97
CA GLY A 11 -41.91 -7.24 16.13
C GLY A 11 -42.99 -7.17 15.04
N ALA A 12 -43.45 -5.96 14.69
CA ALA A 12 -44.62 -5.78 13.81
C ALA A 12 -44.49 -6.43 12.41
N ALA A 13 -43.27 -6.56 11.89
CA ALA A 13 -42.99 -7.25 10.63
C ALA A 13 -43.30 -8.76 10.71
N PHE A 14 -43.15 -9.37 11.89
CA PHE A 14 -43.51 -10.75 12.15
C PHE A 14 -45.03 -10.94 12.21
N ASP A 15 -45.76 -10.03 12.86
CA ASP A 15 -47.23 -10.11 12.97
C ASP A 15 -47.92 -9.91 11.60
N LEU A 16 -47.35 -9.06 10.74
CA LEU A 16 -47.85 -8.82 9.37
C LEU A 16 -47.59 -10.00 8.43
N ALA A 17 -46.40 -10.61 8.50
CA ALA A 17 -46.08 -11.83 7.76
C ALA A 17 -46.96 -13.02 8.21
N SER A 18 -47.26 -13.09 9.51
CA SER A 18 -48.14 -14.10 10.10
C SER A 18 -49.61 -13.92 9.67
N GLY A 19 -50.02 -12.69 9.34
CA GLY A 19 -51.35 -12.36 8.80
C GLY A 19 -51.52 -12.61 7.30
N GLY A 20 -50.48 -13.07 6.59
CA GLY A 20 -50.53 -13.40 5.16
C GLY A 20 -50.36 -12.20 4.22
N TYR A 21 -49.90 -11.05 4.72
CA TYR A 21 -49.57 -9.89 3.90
C TYR A 21 -48.11 -9.98 3.41
N ALA A 22 -47.88 -9.66 2.13
CA ALA A 22 -46.54 -9.47 1.57
C ALA A 22 -46.24 -7.97 1.47
N GLU A 23 -45.03 -7.58 1.85
CA GLU A 23 -44.59 -6.18 1.84
C GLU A 23 -44.48 -5.66 0.40
N MET A 24 -45.00 -4.45 0.19
CA MET A 24 -45.02 -3.79 -1.12
C MET A 24 -43.78 -2.91 -1.25
N PRO A 25 -42.96 -3.03 -2.31
CA PRO A 25 -41.75 -2.22 -2.44
C PRO A 25 -42.11 -0.74 -2.57
N ASP A 26 -41.57 0.10 -1.68
CA ASP A 26 -41.79 1.55 -1.65
C ASP A 26 -40.60 2.29 -2.30
N PRO A 27 -40.80 3.00 -3.43
CA PRO A 27 -39.71 3.63 -4.18
C PRO A 27 -39.18 4.96 -3.61
N ASP A 28 -39.75 5.54 -2.53
CA ASP A 28 -39.40 6.92 -2.10
C ASP A 28 -38.96 7.09 -0.63
N HIS A 29 -38.73 6.02 0.14
CA HIS A 29 -38.65 6.11 1.62
C HIS A 29 -37.42 6.84 2.23
N GLU A 30 -36.40 7.32 1.53
CA GLU A 30 -35.25 7.95 2.24
C GLU A 30 -34.89 9.38 1.80
N LYS A 31 -35.87 10.15 1.35
CA LYS A 31 -35.70 11.61 1.13
C LYS A 31 -35.70 12.50 2.38
N GLU A 32 -35.92 12.00 3.60
CA GLU A 32 -35.94 12.88 4.79
C GLU A 32 -35.20 12.30 5.99
N ARG A 33 -34.02 12.87 6.30
CA ARG A 33 -33.51 13.15 7.65
C ARG A 33 -32.21 13.97 7.58
N ASP A 34 -32.34 15.26 7.36
CA ASP A 34 -31.37 16.29 7.80
C ASP A 34 -31.46 16.45 9.35
N PRO A 35 -30.55 17.14 10.11
CA PRO A 35 -29.51 18.11 9.70
C PRO A 35 -28.16 18.05 10.44
N ILE A 36 -27.04 18.32 9.76
CA ILE A 36 -25.83 18.89 10.40
C ILE A 36 -25.18 19.86 9.39
N ASP A 37 -24.99 21.12 9.81
CA ASP A 37 -24.24 22.19 9.12
C ASP A 37 -22.81 21.74 8.77
N SER A 38 -22.66 21.18 7.57
CA SER A 38 -21.39 21.12 6.86
C SER A 38 -21.70 21.35 5.38
N ASP A 39 -20.72 21.77 4.59
CA ASP A 39 -20.83 22.12 3.17
C ASP A 39 -21.26 20.95 2.23
N SER A 40 -22.12 20.03 2.67
CA SER A 40 -22.76 19.00 1.86
C SER A 40 -23.83 19.55 0.92
N ALA A 41 -24.30 20.80 1.10
CA ALA A 41 -25.20 21.45 0.14
C ALA A 41 -24.55 21.55 -1.25
N SER A 42 -23.24 21.78 -1.33
CA SER A 42 -22.50 21.80 -2.60
C SER A 42 -22.41 20.42 -3.27
N LEU A 43 -22.31 19.34 -2.50
CA LEU A 43 -22.25 17.98 -3.03
C LEU A 43 -23.65 17.43 -3.37
N ARG A 44 -24.68 17.82 -2.63
CA ARG A 44 -26.08 17.46 -2.92
C ARG A 44 -26.59 18.21 -4.13
N GLU A 45 -26.27 19.49 -4.28
CA GLU A 45 -26.59 20.28 -5.47
C GLU A 45 -25.80 19.79 -6.70
N ALA A 46 -24.56 19.32 -6.53
CA ALA A 46 -23.80 18.64 -7.60
C ALA A 46 -24.35 17.24 -7.94
N ALA A 47 -24.94 16.53 -6.97
CA ALA A 47 -25.61 15.24 -7.17
C ALA A 47 -26.99 15.40 -7.80
N ASP A 48 -27.76 16.43 -7.43
CA ASP A 48 -29.05 16.78 -8.02
C ASP A 48 -28.90 17.38 -9.43
N GLN A 49 -27.72 17.95 -9.75
CA GLN A 49 -27.34 18.32 -11.12
C GLN A 49 -26.86 17.13 -11.96
N ARG A 50 -26.66 15.93 -11.38
CA ARG A 50 -26.56 14.74 -12.23
C ARG A 50 -27.96 14.45 -12.76
N PRO A 51 -28.17 14.48 -14.09
CA PRO A 51 -29.45 14.07 -14.64
C PRO A 51 -29.79 12.69 -14.07
N ASP A 52 -31.03 12.53 -13.58
CA ASP A 52 -31.63 11.27 -13.12
C ASP A 52 -31.57 10.22 -14.23
N LEU A 53 -30.38 9.67 -14.46
CA LEU A 53 -30.16 8.47 -15.22
C LEU A 53 -30.34 7.32 -14.24
N GLN A 54 -31.54 7.18 -13.67
CA GLN A 54 -31.90 5.89 -13.11
C GLN A 54 -31.77 4.89 -14.27
N PRO A 55 -30.88 3.89 -14.16
CA PRO A 55 -30.72 2.93 -15.23
C PRO A 55 -32.09 2.28 -15.44
N GLY A 56 -32.65 2.44 -16.64
CA GLY A 56 -33.98 1.92 -16.96
C GLY A 56 -34.06 0.45 -16.57
N VAL A 57 -35.12 0.08 -15.83
CA VAL A 57 -35.28 -1.29 -15.34
C VAL A 57 -35.28 -2.25 -16.53
N VAL A 58 -34.20 -3.04 -16.68
CA VAL A 58 -34.06 -4.01 -17.75
C VAL A 58 -34.82 -5.28 -17.39
N VAL A 59 -36.02 -5.45 -17.94
CA VAL A 59 -36.81 -6.68 -17.77
C VAL A 59 -36.32 -7.73 -18.78
N ARG A 60 -35.79 -8.85 -18.28
CA ARG A 60 -35.33 -9.98 -19.10
C ARG A 60 -36.36 -11.11 -19.12
N ARG A 61 -36.64 -11.66 -20.30
CA ARG A 61 -37.60 -12.76 -20.49
C ARG A 61 -36.99 -13.88 -21.32
N TYR A 62 -37.25 -15.12 -20.95
CA TYR A 62 -36.88 -16.28 -21.77
C TYR A 62 -37.80 -16.40 -22.99
N THR A 63 -37.21 -16.66 -24.15
CA THR A 63 -37.91 -16.92 -25.40
C THR A 63 -37.63 -18.33 -25.91
N ASP A 64 -38.56 -18.90 -26.66
CA ASP A 64 -38.41 -20.15 -27.41
C ASP A 64 -37.56 -19.95 -28.68
N ALA A 65 -37.40 -21.01 -29.48
CA ALA A 65 -36.60 -20.99 -30.71
C ALA A 65 -37.20 -20.09 -31.80
N GLU A 66 -38.51 -19.86 -31.75
CA GLU A 66 -39.26 -18.97 -32.63
C GLU A 66 -39.30 -17.52 -32.11
N GLY A 67 -38.63 -17.22 -30.98
CA GLY A 67 -38.53 -15.89 -30.37
C GLY A 67 -39.77 -15.46 -29.60
N LYS A 68 -40.73 -16.37 -29.37
CA LYS A 68 -41.92 -16.10 -28.55
C LYS A 68 -41.59 -16.34 -27.08
N PRO A 69 -42.33 -15.73 -26.13
CA PRO A 69 -42.15 -16.01 -24.72
C PRO A 69 -42.22 -17.51 -24.42
N ALA A 70 -41.24 -18.03 -23.66
CA ALA A 70 -41.24 -19.42 -23.25
C ALA A 70 -42.58 -19.80 -22.60
N ALA A 71 -43.08 -20.99 -22.90
CA ALA A 71 -44.39 -21.43 -22.42
C ALA A 71 -44.39 -21.52 -20.89
N ALA A 72 -45.51 -21.19 -20.25
CA ALA A 72 -45.61 -21.13 -18.78
C ALA A 72 -45.34 -22.47 -18.06
N TYR A 73 -45.38 -23.59 -18.79
CA TYR A 73 -45.08 -24.93 -18.27
C TYR A 73 -43.60 -25.33 -18.41
N GLU A 74 -42.78 -24.51 -19.06
CA GLU A 74 -41.34 -24.77 -19.22
C GLU A 74 -40.56 -24.05 -18.12
N ALA A 75 -40.00 -24.82 -17.18
CA ALA A 75 -39.17 -24.29 -16.12
C ALA A 75 -37.69 -24.29 -16.54
N VAL A 76 -37.01 -23.16 -16.32
CA VAL A 76 -35.55 -23.08 -16.44
C VAL A 76 -34.93 -23.59 -15.14
N THR A 77 -34.02 -24.56 -15.23
CA THR A 77 -33.27 -25.02 -14.04
C THR A 77 -32.48 -23.87 -13.43
N LEU A 78 -32.37 -23.81 -12.10
CA LEU A 78 -31.61 -22.77 -11.39
C LEU A 78 -30.18 -22.62 -11.91
N GLY A 79 -29.49 -23.74 -12.22
CA GLY A 79 -28.13 -23.70 -12.77
C GLY A 79 -28.04 -23.06 -14.17
N ARG A 80 -29.06 -23.25 -15.03
CA ARG A 80 -29.16 -22.55 -16.31
C ARG A 80 -29.47 -21.06 -16.10
N ALA A 81 -30.42 -20.75 -15.23
CA ALA A 81 -30.78 -19.37 -14.92
C ALA A 81 -29.60 -18.55 -14.38
N ALA A 82 -28.77 -19.13 -13.52
CA ALA A 82 -27.56 -18.47 -13.01
C ALA A 82 -26.53 -18.18 -14.12
N ARG A 83 -26.30 -19.13 -15.04
CA ARG A 83 -25.39 -18.93 -16.18
C ARG A 83 -25.91 -17.88 -17.16
N ASP A 84 -27.21 -17.92 -17.47
CA ASP A 84 -27.84 -17.00 -18.41
C ASP A 84 -27.84 -15.58 -17.82
N TYR A 85 -28.12 -15.44 -16.52
CA TYR A 85 -28.00 -14.17 -15.80
C TYR A 85 -26.57 -13.63 -15.82
N ALA A 86 -25.56 -14.45 -15.48
CA ALA A 86 -24.16 -14.04 -15.47
C ALA A 86 -23.64 -13.64 -16.87
N SER A 87 -24.07 -14.36 -17.91
CA SER A 87 -23.69 -14.05 -19.29
C SER A 87 -24.29 -12.71 -19.73
N ALA A 88 -25.55 -12.48 -19.40
CA ALA A 88 -26.22 -11.25 -19.77
C ALA A 88 -25.75 -10.05 -18.92
N THR A 89 -25.41 -10.20 -17.63
CA THR A 89 -24.77 -9.10 -16.87
C THR A 89 -23.36 -8.77 -17.36
N ALA A 90 -22.58 -9.78 -17.80
CA ALA A 90 -21.29 -9.53 -18.43
C ALA A 90 -21.43 -8.80 -19.77
N SER A 91 -22.46 -9.11 -20.56
CA SER A 91 -22.76 -8.39 -21.80
C SER A 91 -23.16 -6.94 -21.52
N ASP A 92 -24.08 -6.70 -20.59
CA ASP A 92 -24.52 -5.34 -20.23
C ASP A 92 -23.36 -4.50 -19.72
N ARG A 93 -22.47 -5.07 -18.90
CA ARG A 93 -21.26 -4.38 -18.45
C ARG A 93 -20.38 -3.98 -19.63
N ARG A 94 -20.15 -4.86 -20.60
CA ARG A 94 -19.36 -4.52 -21.80
C ARG A 94 -20.02 -3.45 -22.66
N SER A 95 -21.34 -3.50 -22.83
CA SER A 95 -22.08 -2.47 -23.55
C SER A 95 -21.99 -1.12 -22.83
N ALA A 96 -22.20 -1.09 -21.51
CA ALA A 96 -22.05 0.12 -20.71
C ALA A 96 -20.62 0.67 -20.72
N GLU A 97 -19.60 -0.20 -20.69
CA GLU A 97 -18.19 0.19 -20.83
C GLU A 97 -17.89 0.74 -22.23
N SER A 98 -18.47 0.16 -23.29
CA SER A 98 -18.33 0.64 -24.67
C SER A 98 -19.00 1.99 -24.86
N GLU A 99 -20.25 2.15 -24.43
CA GLU A 99 -21.00 3.41 -24.47
C GLU A 99 -20.29 4.50 -23.65
N ALA A 100 -19.79 4.17 -22.46
CA ALA A 100 -19.00 5.09 -21.66
C ALA A 100 -17.68 5.47 -22.34
N SER A 101 -17.03 4.53 -23.04
CA SER A 101 -15.79 4.80 -23.78
C SER A 101 -16.04 5.68 -25.00
N GLU A 102 -17.12 5.44 -25.76
CA GLU A 102 -17.52 6.27 -26.90
C GLU A 102 -17.93 7.68 -26.45
N ALA A 103 -18.72 7.79 -25.38
CA ALA A 103 -19.11 9.09 -24.82
C ALA A 103 -17.89 9.86 -24.28
N LEU A 104 -16.93 9.17 -23.65
CA LEU A 104 -15.69 9.76 -23.18
C LEU A 104 -14.78 10.18 -24.36
N ALA A 105 -14.68 9.38 -25.41
CA ALA A 105 -13.96 9.74 -26.63
C ALA A 105 -14.57 10.98 -27.28
N ALA A 106 -15.90 11.02 -27.45
CA ALA A 106 -16.61 12.18 -27.98
C ALA A 106 -16.41 13.44 -27.12
N ARG A 107 -16.36 13.29 -25.79
CA ARG A 107 -16.08 14.40 -24.87
C ARG A 107 -14.64 14.89 -24.96
N ILE A 108 -13.68 13.99 -25.11
CA ILE A 108 -12.27 14.35 -25.35
C ILE A 108 -12.14 15.08 -26.69
N ASP A 109 -12.80 14.59 -27.75
CA ASP A 109 -12.76 15.23 -29.05
C ASP A 109 -13.42 16.61 -29.03
N ALA A 110 -14.53 16.78 -28.29
CA ALA A 110 -15.13 18.09 -28.06
C ALA A 110 -14.20 19.05 -27.32
N LEU A 111 -13.51 18.57 -26.27
CA LEU A 111 -12.52 19.37 -25.54
C LEU A 111 -11.31 19.73 -26.42
N ARG A 112 -10.82 18.81 -27.26
CA ARG A 112 -9.75 19.09 -28.23
C ARG A 112 -10.17 20.14 -29.24
N ALA A 113 -11.42 20.07 -29.72
CA ALA A 113 -11.98 21.07 -30.63
C ALA A 113 -12.11 22.45 -29.96
N GLU A 114 -12.59 22.50 -28.72
CA GLU A 114 -12.71 23.74 -27.93
C GLU A 114 -11.33 24.37 -27.66
N VAL A 115 -10.34 23.57 -27.26
CA VAL A 115 -8.97 24.03 -27.04
C VAL A 115 -8.35 24.54 -28.35
N SER A 116 -8.54 23.82 -29.46
CA SER A 116 -8.04 24.23 -30.78
C SER A 116 -8.69 25.51 -31.31
N ALA A 117 -9.94 25.78 -30.93
CA ALA A 117 -10.64 27.01 -31.28
C ALA A 117 -10.11 28.23 -30.50
N ASN A 118 -9.68 28.02 -29.26
CA ASN A 118 -9.14 29.07 -28.40
C ASN A 118 -7.63 29.31 -28.60
N ASP A 119 -6.88 28.27 -28.97
CA ASP A 119 -5.44 28.33 -29.19
C ASP A 119 -5.03 27.50 -30.43
N PRO A 120 -4.66 28.15 -31.55
CA PRO A 120 -4.31 27.45 -32.78
C PRO A 120 -3.00 26.66 -32.70
N ASP A 121 -2.14 26.89 -31.71
CA ASP A 121 -0.86 26.19 -31.55
C ASP A 121 -0.95 25.01 -30.56
N ALA A 122 -2.09 24.87 -29.87
CA ALA A 122 -2.29 23.85 -28.84
C ALA A 122 -2.12 22.40 -29.37
N SER A 123 -2.51 22.12 -30.62
CA SER A 123 -2.35 20.78 -31.19
C SER A 123 -0.88 20.37 -31.31
N GLU A 124 0.01 21.31 -31.64
CA GLU A 124 1.45 21.06 -31.72
C GLU A 124 2.06 20.95 -30.32
N PHE A 125 1.65 21.82 -29.40
CA PHE A 125 2.14 21.81 -28.02
C PHE A 125 1.77 20.54 -27.24
N TYR A 126 0.53 20.07 -27.38
CA TYR A 126 0.02 18.90 -26.66
C TYR A 126 0.12 17.59 -27.47
N GLY A 127 0.61 17.65 -28.71
CA GLY A 127 0.85 16.48 -29.56
C GLY A 127 -0.41 15.67 -29.89
N PHE A 128 -1.57 16.32 -30.00
CA PHE A 128 -2.77 15.66 -30.53
C PHE A 128 -2.96 16.04 -31.99
N ASP A 129 -3.10 15.02 -32.84
CA ASP A 129 -3.45 15.23 -34.24
C ASP A 129 -4.82 15.90 -34.32
N ARG A 130 -4.91 17.01 -35.06
CA ARG A 130 -6.22 17.60 -35.37
C ARG A 130 -7.03 16.54 -36.09
N PRO A 131 -8.29 16.26 -35.68
CA PRO A 131 -9.13 15.35 -36.44
C PRO A 131 -9.20 15.92 -37.85
N GLU A 132 -8.59 15.20 -38.80
CA GLU A 132 -8.51 15.66 -40.18
C GLU A 132 -9.95 15.82 -40.66
N GLU A 133 -10.35 17.06 -40.94
CA GLU A 133 -11.56 17.32 -41.71
C GLU A 133 -11.39 16.53 -43.01
N SER A 134 -12.14 15.44 -43.14
CA SER A 134 -12.06 14.53 -44.29
C SER A 134 -12.56 15.26 -45.53
N GLY A 135 -11.67 16.06 -46.09
CA GLY A 135 -11.95 17.11 -47.06
C GLY A 135 -10.70 17.42 -47.85
N ALA A 136 -10.30 16.45 -48.68
CA ALA A 136 -9.48 16.59 -49.86
C ALA A 136 -8.22 17.48 -49.75
N ARG A 137 -7.04 16.84 -49.72
CA ARG A 137 -5.93 17.19 -50.64
C ARG A 137 -4.76 16.22 -50.55
N ASP A 138 -4.43 15.67 -51.72
CA ASP A 138 -3.11 15.18 -52.08
C ASP A 138 -2.05 16.27 -51.79
N GLY A 139 -1.01 15.88 -51.07
CA GLY A 139 0.16 16.73 -50.85
C GLY A 139 1.07 16.16 -49.78
N GLU A 140 2.00 15.28 -50.19
CA GLU A 140 3.21 14.95 -49.42
C GLU A 140 3.87 16.22 -48.87
N PRO A 141 4.43 16.14 -47.64
CA PRO A 141 5.75 16.70 -47.48
C PRO A 141 6.73 15.78 -46.76
N ALA A 142 7.85 15.60 -47.46
CA ALA A 142 9.22 15.41 -47.01
C ALA A 142 9.48 15.38 -45.49
N VAL A 143 9.88 14.19 -45.04
CA VAL A 143 10.62 13.94 -43.80
C VAL A 143 11.95 14.68 -43.80
N ARG A 144 12.23 15.47 -42.76
CA ARG A 144 13.58 15.89 -42.39
C ARG A 144 13.97 15.21 -41.07
N PRO A 145 15.14 14.55 -41.00
CA PRO A 145 15.68 14.06 -39.74
C PRO A 145 16.76 15.03 -39.24
N ASP A 146 16.57 15.60 -38.06
CA ASP A 146 17.62 15.88 -37.07
C ASP A 146 17.04 16.74 -35.97
N GLU A 147 17.04 16.23 -34.75
CA GLU A 147 17.39 16.94 -33.51
C GLU A 147 17.18 16.00 -32.30
N LEU A 148 18.17 15.14 -32.06
CA LEU A 148 18.34 14.45 -30.79
C LEU A 148 19.23 15.33 -29.89
N GLY A 149 18.58 16.21 -29.13
CA GLY A 149 19.20 17.02 -28.09
C GLY A 149 18.87 16.49 -26.68
N ASP A 150 19.85 15.83 -26.08
CA ASP A 150 20.30 16.03 -24.69
C ASP A 150 19.23 16.06 -23.57
N GLU A 151 18.76 14.88 -23.11
CA GLU A 151 18.07 14.72 -21.82
C GLU A 151 19.07 14.43 -20.68
N GLY A 152 19.93 15.40 -20.39
CA GLY A 152 20.76 15.43 -19.18
C GLY A 152 20.08 16.20 -18.04
N GLU A 153 19.84 15.54 -16.92
CA GLU A 153 19.60 16.15 -15.59
C GLU A 153 18.35 17.05 -15.43
N ARG A 154 17.14 16.49 -15.61
CA ARG A 154 15.94 17.07 -14.96
C ARG A 154 16.01 16.83 -13.45
N SER A 155 16.62 17.77 -12.75
CA SER A 155 16.63 17.85 -11.30
C SER A 155 15.21 17.82 -10.73
N THR A 156 15.01 17.01 -9.69
CA THR A 156 13.79 16.71 -8.94
C THR A 156 13.18 17.89 -8.17
N LYS A 157 13.17 19.10 -8.73
CA LYS A 157 12.34 20.20 -8.24
C LYS A 157 11.06 20.16 -9.05
N LEU A 158 9.97 19.71 -8.43
CA LEU A 158 8.64 19.93 -8.99
C LEU A 158 8.49 21.43 -9.24
N ASP A 159 7.92 21.79 -10.39
CA ASP A 159 7.59 23.17 -10.70
C ASP A 159 6.77 23.76 -9.54
N PRO A 160 7.07 24.98 -9.05
CA PRO A 160 6.38 25.58 -7.91
C PRO A 160 4.86 25.67 -8.13
N ASP A 161 4.42 25.73 -9.39
CA ASP A 161 3.01 25.74 -9.77
C ASP A 161 2.33 24.39 -9.46
N ILE A 162 3.04 23.26 -9.55
CA ILE A 162 2.51 21.93 -9.21
C ILE A 162 2.32 21.79 -7.70
N ASP A 163 3.25 22.31 -6.89
CA ASP A 163 3.11 22.32 -5.43
C ASP A 163 1.90 23.16 -4.99
N GLN A 164 1.59 24.25 -5.71
CA GLN A 164 0.41 25.07 -5.45
C GLN A 164 -0.89 24.38 -5.89
N LEU A 165 -0.87 23.64 -7.01
CA LEU A 165 -2.00 22.82 -7.46
C LEU A 165 -2.29 21.63 -6.52
N LEU A 166 -1.26 20.99 -5.96
CA LEU A 166 -1.42 19.90 -4.99
C LEU A 166 -2.02 20.35 -3.65
N GLN A 167 -2.02 21.65 -3.35
CA GLN A 167 -2.72 22.20 -2.19
C GLN A 167 -4.24 22.29 -2.42
N HIS A 168 -4.71 22.25 -3.66
CA HIS A 168 -6.13 22.35 -3.97
C HIS A 168 -6.85 21.02 -3.63
N PRO A 169 -7.90 21.03 -2.78
CA PRO A 169 -8.56 19.81 -2.31
C PRO A 169 -9.15 18.99 -3.46
N GLN A 170 -9.67 19.64 -4.51
CA GLN A 170 -10.22 18.93 -5.67
C GLN A 170 -9.14 18.18 -6.47
N VAL A 171 -7.92 18.74 -6.58
CA VAL A 171 -6.81 18.08 -7.28
C VAL A 171 -6.35 16.86 -6.50
N ARG A 172 -6.30 16.96 -5.17
CA ARG A 172 -6.01 15.82 -4.29
C ARG A 172 -7.05 14.71 -4.43
N LEU A 173 -8.33 15.04 -4.39
CA LEU A 173 -9.41 14.06 -4.56
C LEU A 173 -9.35 13.39 -5.94
N ALA A 174 -9.12 14.15 -7.01
CA ALA A 174 -8.95 13.61 -8.35
C ALA A 174 -7.72 12.69 -8.46
N LEU A 175 -6.61 13.06 -7.82
CA LEU A 175 -5.41 12.20 -7.75
C LEU A 175 -5.66 10.93 -6.95
N GLU A 176 -6.31 11.02 -5.79
CA GLU A 176 -6.67 9.87 -4.95
C GLU A 176 -7.61 8.92 -5.69
N GLU A 177 -8.59 9.46 -6.43
CA GLU A 177 -9.49 8.67 -7.28
C GLU A 177 -8.71 7.96 -8.39
N LYS A 178 -7.84 8.68 -9.11
CA LYS A 178 -7.03 8.10 -10.20
C LYS A 178 -6.04 7.06 -9.69
N VAL A 179 -5.37 7.30 -8.56
CA VAL A 179 -4.52 6.31 -7.90
C VAL A 179 -5.34 5.09 -7.50
N GLY A 180 -6.54 5.30 -6.94
CA GLY A 180 -7.48 4.23 -6.61
C GLY A 180 -7.91 3.40 -7.83
N GLU A 181 -8.20 4.04 -8.97
CA GLU A 181 -8.51 3.35 -10.23
C GLU A 181 -7.33 2.50 -10.72
N VAL A 182 -6.12 3.06 -10.71
CA VAL A 182 -4.89 2.35 -11.11
C VAL A 182 -4.62 1.16 -10.19
N GLU A 183 -4.80 1.32 -8.87
CA GLU A 183 -4.67 0.22 -7.92
C GLU A 183 -5.72 -0.87 -8.15
N ARG A 184 -6.98 -0.50 -8.38
CA ARG A 184 -8.04 -1.47 -8.72
C ARG A 184 -7.72 -2.22 -10.00
N ALA A 185 -7.27 -1.53 -11.05
CA ALA A 185 -6.84 -2.14 -12.31
C ALA A 185 -5.65 -3.09 -12.12
N ARG A 186 -4.71 -2.74 -11.24
CA ARG A 186 -3.57 -3.60 -10.92
C ARG A 186 -3.98 -4.85 -10.14
N ARG A 187 -4.88 -4.71 -9.16
CA ARG A 187 -5.43 -5.84 -8.40
C ARG A 187 -6.24 -6.77 -9.29
N SER A 188 -7.12 -6.22 -10.13
CA SER A 188 -7.91 -7.02 -11.07
C SER A 188 -7.04 -7.75 -12.10
N TYR A 189 -5.94 -7.13 -12.55
CA TYR A 189 -4.95 -7.80 -13.41
C TYR A 189 -4.28 -8.98 -12.69
N ALA A 190 -3.83 -8.78 -11.44
CA ALA A 190 -3.21 -9.84 -10.66
C ALA A 190 -4.17 -11.01 -10.37
N GLU A 191 -5.43 -10.70 -10.02
CA GLU A 191 -6.50 -11.67 -9.86
C GLU A 191 -6.81 -12.39 -11.18
N GLY A 192 -6.80 -11.66 -12.31
CA GLY A 192 -6.98 -12.20 -13.64
C GLY A 192 -5.87 -13.19 -14.04
N LEU A 193 -4.62 -12.91 -13.69
CA LEU A 193 -3.50 -13.82 -13.91
C LEU A 193 -3.66 -15.11 -13.08
N ASP A 194 -4.08 -15.01 -11.82
CA ASP A 194 -4.32 -16.19 -10.98
C ASP A 194 -5.51 -17.02 -11.49
N ALA A 195 -6.60 -16.36 -11.88
CA ALA A 195 -7.76 -17.01 -12.49
C ALA A 195 -7.37 -17.72 -13.80
N ALA A 196 -6.58 -17.07 -14.67
CA ALA A 196 -6.07 -17.67 -15.90
C ALA A 196 -5.21 -18.92 -15.62
N MET A 197 -4.38 -18.88 -14.57
CA MET A 197 -3.57 -20.02 -14.16
C MET A 197 -4.42 -21.19 -13.66
N ARG A 198 -5.47 -20.93 -12.86
CA ARG A 198 -6.42 -21.96 -12.42
C ARG A 198 -7.17 -22.58 -13.60
N VAL A 199 -7.62 -21.77 -14.57
CA VAL A 199 -8.27 -22.26 -15.80
C VAL A 199 -7.30 -23.10 -16.63
N ALA A 200 -6.04 -22.68 -16.76
CA ALA A 200 -5.03 -23.47 -17.47
C ALA A 200 -4.78 -24.83 -16.80
N GLN A 201 -4.72 -24.87 -15.47
CA GLN A 201 -4.58 -26.12 -14.70
C GLN A 201 -5.81 -27.03 -14.86
N ALA A 202 -7.02 -26.49 -14.77
CA ALA A 202 -8.26 -27.26 -14.96
C ALA A 202 -8.36 -27.81 -16.40
N SER A 203 -7.96 -27.00 -17.39
CA SER A 203 -7.88 -27.41 -18.80
C SER A 203 -6.84 -28.51 -19.03
N PHE A 204 -5.69 -28.44 -18.34
CA PHE A 204 -4.68 -29.50 -18.38
C PHE A 204 -5.22 -30.82 -17.80
N VAL A 205 -5.84 -30.76 -16.61
CA VAL A 205 -6.42 -31.93 -15.94
C VAL A 205 -7.52 -32.59 -16.79
N SER A 206 -8.36 -31.79 -17.47
CA SER A 206 -9.44 -32.32 -18.30
C SER A 206 -8.94 -32.95 -19.61
N GLN A 207 -7.85 -32.43 -20.19
CA GLN A 207 -7.27 -32.96 -21.43
C GLN A 207 -6.36 -34.18 -21.20
N PHE A 208 -5.76 -34.30 -20.02
CA PHE A 208 -4.76 -35.32 -19.68
C PHE A 208 -5.06 -36.02 -18.35
N PRO A 209 -6.23 -36.68 -18.20
CA PRO A 209 -6.57 -37.36 -16.95
C PRO A 209 -5.58 -38.45 -16.57
N GLU A 210 -4.91 -39.09 -17.54
CA GLU A 210 -3.88 -40.10 -17.28
C GLU A 210 -2.62 -39.57 -16.60
N LEU A 211 -2.39 -38.25 -16.66
CA LEU A 211 -1.27 -37.60 -15.97
C LEU A 211 -1.64 -37.18 -14.55
N VAL A 212 -2.93 -37.13 -14.23
CA VAL A 212 -3.43 -36.71 -12.93
C VAL A 212 -3.11 -37.79 -11.90
N GLY A 213 -2.38 -37.42 -10.85
CA GLY A 213 -2.01 -38.34 -9.76
C GLY A 213 -0.77 -39.19 -10.02
N LEU A 214 -0.11 -39.03 -11.18
CA LEU A 214 1.24 -39.58 -11.36
C LEU A 214 2.23 -38.81 -10.48
N ALA A 215 3.10 -39.55 -9.80
CA ALA A 215 4.21 -38.95 -9.07
C ALA A 215 5.15 -38.20 -10.05
N PRO A 216 5.73 -37.05 -9.65
CA PRO A 216 6.60 -36.25 -10.53
C PRO A 216 7.75 -37.04 -11.15
N GLU A 217 8.22 -38.08 -10.47
CA GLU A 217 9.32 -38.95 -10.91
C GLU A 217 8.91 -39.87 -12.07
N ARG A 218 7.60 -40.16 -12.23
CA ARG A 218 7.07 -41.04 -13.29
C ARG A 218 6.57 -40.29 -14.52
N LEU A 219 6.44 -38.96 -14.44
CA LEU A 219 6.06 -38.11 -15.56
C LEU A 219 6.93 -38.32 -16.81
N PRO A 220 8.28 -38.40 -16.73
CA PRO A 220 9.11 -38.59 -17.91
C PRO A 220 8.81 -39.90 -18.65
N GLU A 221 8.56 -40.98 -17.91
CA GLU A 221 8.24 -42.30 -18.47
C GLU A 221 6.86 -42.31 -19.13
N ALA A 222 5.85 -41.71 -18.47
CA ALA A 222 4.51 -41.56 -19.04
C ALA A 222 4.52 -40.70 -20.32
N LEU A 223 5.28 -39.59 -20.34
CA LEU A 223 5.45 -38.76 -21.53
C LEU A 223 6.15 -39.51 -22.66
N ALA A 224 7.16 -40.34 -22.36
CA ALA A 224 7.81 -41.19 -23.36
C ALA A 224 6.86 -42.25 -23.93
N GLN A 225 5.93 -42.78 -23.12
CA GLN A 225 4.89 -43.69 -23.59
C GLN A 225 3.88 -42.98 -24.49
N ILE A 226 3.40 -41.78 -24.09
CA ILE A 226 2.51 -40.95 -24.92
C ILE A 226 3.20 -40.60 -26.24
N ALA A 227 4.49 -40.26 -26.24
CA ALA A 227 5.24 -39.95 -27.46
C ALA A 227 5.23 -41.10 -28.49
N ARG A 228 5.25 -42.36 -28.02
CA ARG A 228 5.21 -43.54 -28.90
C ARG A 228 3.80 -43.86 -29.39
N GLN A 229 2.77 -43.58 -28.58
CA GLN A 229 1.37 -43.90 -28.89
C GLN A 229 0.68 -42.79 -29.69
N ASP A 230 0.87 -41.53 -29.31
CA ASP A 230 0.25 -40.36 -29.92
C ASP A 230 1.22 -39.14 -29.84
N PRO A 231 2.05 -38.92 -30.88
CA PRO A 231 2.98 -37.79 -30.91
C PRO A 231 2.28 -36.42 -30.98
N ALA A 232 1.04 -36.35 -31.49
CA ALA A 232 0.27 -35.11 -31.53
C ALA A 232 -0.31 -34.74 -30.15
N LYS A 233 -0.51 -35.72 -29.27
CA LYS A 233 -0.85 -35.48 -27.87
C LYS A 233 0.36 -34.90 -27.12
N LEU A 234 1.56 -35.42 -27.37
CA LEU A 234 2.79 -34.89 -26.76
C LEU A 234 3.02 -33.42 -27.13
N SER A 235 2.87 -33.05 -28.41
CA SER A 235 3.07 -31.66 -28.83
C SER A 235 2.08 -30.70 -28.16
N ARG A 236 0.82 -31.13 -27.95
CA ARG A 236 -0.19 -30.37 -27.20
C ARG A 236 0.19 -30.18 -25.73
N ILE A 237 0.68 -31.25 -25.08
CA ILE A 237 1.19 -31.17 -23.69
C ILE A 237 2.33 -30.16 -23.62
N GLN A 238 3.31 -30.25 -24.51
CA GLN A 238 4.45 -29.34 -24.56
C GLN A 238 4.02 -27.89 -24.76
N ALA A 239 3.07 -27.63 -25.64
CA ALA A 239 2.54 -26.28 -25.87
C ALA A 239 1.84 -25.70 -24.62
N ILE A 240 1.05 -26.51 -23.92
CA ILE A 240 0.38 -26.07 -22.68
C ILE A 240 1.39 -25.82 -21.56
N VAL A 241 2.39 -26.69 -21.41
CA VAL A 241 3.47 -26.51 -20.42
C VAL A 241 4.24 -25.22 -20.71
N ALA A 242 4.68 -25.01 -21.95
CA ALA A 242 5.38 -23.78 -22.34
C ALA A 242 4.54 -22.52 -22.08
N GLY A 243 3.25 -22.55 -22.39
CA GLY A 243 2.33 -21.44 -22.10
C GLY A 243 2.18 -21.17 -20.59
N SER A 244 2.12 -22.23 -19.78
CA SER A 244 2.03 -22.11 -18.32
C SER A 244 3.30 -21.54 -17.68
N GLU A 245 4.48 -21.93 -18.19
CA GLU A 245 5.77 -21.39 -17.77
C GLU A 245 5.88 -19.91 -18.09
N GLN A 246 5.44 -19.49 -19.28
CA GLN A 246 5.39 -18.08 -19.67
C GLN A 246 4.46 -17.27 -18.75
N LEU A 247 3.29 -17.79 -18.40
CA LEU A 247 2.36 -17.13 -17.48
C LEU A 247 2.99 -16.97 -16.09
N ARG A 248 3.65 -18.01 -15.59
CA ARG A 248 4.35 -18.00 -14.29
C ARG A 248 5.52 -17.03 -14.28
N ALA A 249 6.28 -16.96 -15.38
CA ALA A 249 7.37 -16.00 -15.54
C ALA A 249 6.85 -14.55 -15.45
N ARG A 250 5.74 -14.24 -16.14
CA ARG A 250 5.09 -12.91 -16.07
C ARG A 250 4.59 -12.58 -14.66
N GLN A 251 3.96 -13.55 -13.98
CA GLN A 251 3.51 -13.36 -12.60
C GLN A 251 4.69 -13.05 -11.66
N ASN A 252 5.81 -13.79 -11.80
CA ASN A 252 7.00 -13.56 -11.00
C ASN A 252 7.64 -12.20 -11.29
N GLU A 253 7.64 -11.74 -12.54
CA GLU A 253 8.15 -10.44 -12.92
C GLU A 253 7.30 -9.31 -12.30
N GLU A 254 5.98 -9.40 -12.38
CA GLU A 254 5.09 -8.42 -11.75
C GLU A 254 5.22 -8.40 -10.23
N MET A 255 5.38 -9.57 -9.59
CA MET A 255 5.65 -9.65 -8.15
C MET A 255 6.99 -9.00 -7.76
N ARG A 256 8.02 -9.11 -8.61
CA ARG A 256 9.30 -8.41 -8.37
C ARG A 256 9.13 -6.90 -8.54
N ARG A 257 8.44 -6.46 -9.61
CA ARG A 257 8.16 -5.04 -9.85
C ARG A 257 7.36 -4.40 -8.72
N THR A 258 6.34 -5.08 -8.18
CA THR A 258 5.56 -4.58 -7.04
C THR A 258 6.43 -4.49 -5.79
N ALA A 259 7.23 -5.52 -5.49
CA ALA A 259 8.12 -5.52 -4.33
C ALA A 259 9.17 -4.41 -4.41
N ASP A 260 9.77 -4.20 -5.58
CA ASP A 260 10.76 -3.15 -5.80
C ASP A 260 10.14 -1.75 -5.72
N ALA A 261 8.93 -1.57 -6.27
CA ALA A 261 8.19 -0.32 -6.14
C ALA A 261 7.85 0.00 -4.68
N ALA A 262 7.40 -1.00 -3.90
CA ALA A 262 7.12 -0.85 -2.48
C ALA A 262 8.38 -0.55 -1.66
N ARG A 263 9.51 -1.16 -1.99
CA ARG A 263 10.81 -0.83 -1.36
C ARG A 263 11.24 0.60 -1.64
N ARG A 264 11.09 1.06 -2.89
CA ARG A 264 11.43 2.44 -3.26
C ARG A 264 10.52 3.45 -2.58
N SER A 265 9.21 3.19 -2.53
CA SER A 265 8.26 4.07 -1.84
C SER A 265 8.55 4.13 -0.34
N PHE A 266 8.84 2.98 0.28
CA PHE A 266 9.26 2.94 1.68
C PHE A 266 10.57 3.70 1.93
N GLN A 267 11.58 3.55 1.08
CA GLN A 267 12.83 4.29 1.21
C GLN A 267 12.65 5.80 1.04
N ALA A 268 11.78 6.22 0.12
CA ALA A 268 11.43 7.63 -0.06
C ALA A 268 10.73 8.18 1.20
N PHE A 269 9.73 7.46 1.70
CA PHE A 269 9.05 7.78 2.94
C PHE A 269 10.03 7.88 4.13
N ALA A 270 10.90 6.88 4.29
CA ALA A 270 11.91 6.86 5.34
C ALA A 270 12.82 8.09 5.29
N LYS A 271 13.30 8.49 4.10
CA LYS A 271 14.11 9.71 3.94
C LYS A 271 13.34 10.97 4.34
N THR A 272 12.07 11.07 3.95
CA THR A 272 11.24 12.24 4.30
C THR A 272 10.98 12.32 5.80
N GLU A 273 10.72 11.18 6.45
CA GLU A 273 10.50 11.14 7.90
C GLU A 273 11.80 11.36 8.68
N ASP A 274 12.93 10.81 8.22
CA ASP A 274 14.24 11.07 8.83
C ASP A 274 14.58 12.57 8.78
N ALA A 275 14.30 13.25 7.64
CA ALA A 275 14.48 14.70 7.53
C ALA A 275 13.56 15.47 8.50
N ARG A 276 12.31 15.02 8.67
CA ARG A 276 11.39 15.60 9.67
C ARG A 276 11.92 15.40 11.08
N LEU A 277 12.40 14.20 11.44
CA LEU A 277 13.00 13.95 12.75
C LEU A 277 14.20 14.85 12.99
N GLU A 278 15.08 15.02 12.00
CA GLU A 278 16.24 15.90 12.11
C GLU A 278 15.85 17.35 12.41
N THR A 279 14.77 17.86 11.79
CA THR A 279 14.24 19.19 12.12
C THR A 279 13.67 19.28 13.54
N LEU A 280 13.03 18.22 14.03
CA LEU A 280 12.54 18.13 15.42
C LEU A 280 13.69 18.02 16.45
N LEU A 281 14.85 17.50 16.04
CA LEU A 281 16.02 17.31 16.92
C LEU A 281 17.08 18.39 16.76
N LYS A 282 16.84 19.45 15.98
CA LYS A 282 17.84 20.48 15.62
C LYS A 282 18.60 21.09 16.81
N ASP A 283 17.96 21.19 17.98
CA ASP A 283 18.53 21.80 19.19
C ASP A 283 19.38 20.81 20.02
N GLU A 284 19.37 19.52 19.67
CA GLU A 284 20.10 18.46 20.37
C GLU A 284 21.47 18.22 19.73
N THR A 285 22.52 18.14 20.56
CA THR A 285 23.87 17.81 20.11
C THR A 285 23.99 16.37 19.65
N ARG A 286 24.92 16.10 18.72
CA ARG A 286 25.14 14.74 18.17
C ARG A 286 25.48 13.71 19.25
N ASP A 287 26.24 14.11 20.27
CA ASP A 287 26.64 13.23 21.38
C ASP A 287 25.43 12.81 22.23
N VAL A 288 24.53 13.75 22.53
CA VAL A 288 23.28 13.46 23.24
C VAL A 288 22.42 12.53 22.40
N ARG A 289 22.28 12.78 21.10
CA ARG A 289 21.49 11.91 20.22
C ARG A 289 22.02 10.47 20.18
N GLN A 290 23.34 10.31 20.10
CA GLN A 290 23.97 8.98 20.11
C GLN A 290 23.77 8.27 21.46
N ALA A 291 23.91 8.98 22.58
CA ALA A 291 23.69 8.41 23.91
C ALA A 291 22.23 7.98 24.12
N VAL A 292 21.27 8.80 23.65
CA VAL A 292 19.84 8.46 23.66
C VAL A 292 19.56 7.25 22.77
N ALA A 293 20.13 7.18 21.56
CA ALA A 293 19.96 6.03 20.68
C ALA A 293 20.50 4.73 21.31
N GLN A 294 21.67 4.77 21.97
CA GLN A 294 22.20 3.63 22.72
C GLN A 294 21.28 3.21 23.86
N GLU A 295 20.71 4.18 24.59
CA GLU A 295 19.76 3.91 25.67
C GLU A 295 18.46 3.29 25.16
N ILE A 296 17.95 3.72 24.01
CA ILE A 296 16.76 3.11 23.36
C ILE A 296 17.05 1.65 23.03
N MET A 297 18.20 1.35 22.42
CA MET A 297 18.60 -0.04 22.10
C MET A 297 18.75 -0.89 23.37
N ALA A 298 19.37 -0.34 24.42
CA ALA A 298 19.52 -1.04 25.71
C ALA A 298 18.16 -1.26 26.40
N SER A 299 17.27 -0.28 26.32
CA SER A 299 15.90 -0.34 26.82
C SER A 299 15.08 -1.41 26.10
N ALA A 300 15.15 -1.45 24.76
CA ALA A 300 14.48 -2.46 23.96
C ALA A 300 14.98 -3.88 24.31
N LYS A 301 16.30 -4.04 24.45
CA LYS A 301 16.91 -5.30 24.92
C LYS A 301 16.43 -5.70 26.31
N ALA A 302 16.34 -4.76 27.24
CA ALA A 302 15.82 -5.02 28.59
C ALA A 302 14.32 -5.42 28.57
N SER A 303 13.57 -4.99 27.56
CA SER A 303 12.18 -5.40 27.31
C SER A 303 12.05 -6.71 26.52
N GLY A 304 13.16 -7.38 26.19
CA GLY A 304 13.15 -8.66 25.45
C GLY A 304 13.12 -8.53 23.93
N ILE A 305 13.27 -7.33 23.38
CA ILE A 305 13.38 -7.11 21.92
C ILE A 305 14.85 -7.13 21.54
N GLU A 306 15.24 -8.05 20.65
CA GLU A 306 16.62 -8.13 20.19
C GLU A 306 17.00 -6.91 19.32
N PRO A 307 18.25 -6.40 19.40
CA PRO A 307 18.70 -5.25 18.60
C PRO A 307 18.50 -5.42 17.09
N GLU A 308 18.66 -6.63 16.57
CA GLU A 308 18.48 -6.94 15.15
C GLU A 308 17.00 -6.91 14.74
N GLU A 309 16.12 -7.38 15.62
CA GLU A 309 14.67 -7.33 15.41
C GLU A 309 14.18 -5.88 15.41
N LEU A 310 14.65 -5.06 16.35
CA LEU A 310 14.31 -3.64 16.37
C LEU A 310 14.75 -2.93 15.07
N ARG A 311 15.96 -3.22 14.57
CA ARG A 311 16.42 -2.69 13.27
C ARG A 311 15.55 -3.16 12.12
N ARG A 312 15.21 -4.44 12.08
CA ARG A 312 14.29 -4.99 11.07
C ARG A 312 12.94 -4.27 11.10
N LEU A 313 12.39 -4.01 12.29
CA LEU A 313 11.15 -3.25 12.45
C LEU A 313 11.28 -1.83 11.90
N PHE A 314 12.39 -1.14 12.14
CA PHE A 314 12.65 0.17 11.53
C PHE A 314 12.74 0.14 10.00
N ASP A 315 13.14 -0.99 9.43
CA ASP A 315 13.33 -1.17 7.98
C ASP A 315 12.10 -1.76 7.27
N SER A 316 11.15 -2.35 8.00
CA SER A 316 9.96 -2.97 7.43
C SER A 316 8.65 -2.29 7.79
N GLU A 317 8.57 -1.65 8.98
CA GLU A 317 7.32 -1.08 9.48
C GLU A 317 7.27 0.45 9.30
N PRO A 318 6.36 0.98 8.45
CA PRO A 318 6.22 2.42 8.24
C PRO A 318 5.94 3.20 9.54
N LEU A 319 5.21 2.61 10.49
CA LEU A 319 4.91 3.26 11.76
C LEU A 319 6.17 3.51 12.60
N MET A 320 7.10 2.54 12.63
CA MET A 320 8.37 2.67 13.35
C MET A 320 9.26 3.76 12.73
N ARG A 321 9.10 4.02 11.43
CA ARG A 321 9.83 5.06 10.70
C ARG A 321 9.19 6.44 10.78
N ASN A 322 7.98 6.57 11.29
CA ASN A 322 7.32 7.86 11.43
C ASN A 322 8.08 8.78 12.41
N ALA A 323 8.33 10.03 12.02
CA ALA A 323 9.12 10.98 12.79
C ALA A 323 8.52 11.27 14.17
N THR A 324 7.19 11.30 14.31
CA THR A 324 6.53 11.54 15.60
C THR A 324 6.73 10.37 16.56
N PHE A 325 6.67 9.14 16.04
CA PHE A 325 6.92 7.93 16.81
C PHE A 325 8.39 7.83 17.21
N GLN A 326 9.31 8.11 16.28
CA GLN A 326 10.74 8.20 16.55
C GLN A 326 11.05 9.26 17.59
N ARG A 327 10.39 10.42 17.55
CA ARG A 327 10.53 11.47 18.55
C ARG A 327 10.05 11.01 19.92
N MET A 328 8.91 10.34 20.00
CA MET A 328 8.40 9.77 21.26
C MET A 328 9.40 8.76 21.86
N MET A 329 9.96 7.86 21.04
CA MET A 329 11.01 6.94 21.49
C MET A 329 12.27 7.68 21.94
N TYR A 330 12.65 8.73 21.22
CA TYR A 330 13.77 9.60 21.59
C TYR A 330 13.56 10.24 22.96
N ASP A 331 12.41 10.85 23.20
CA ASP A 331 12.09 11.50 24.47
C ASP A 331 12.04 10.47 25.62
N ALA A 332 11.50 9.27 25.37
CA ALA A 332 11.53 8.17 26.33
C ALA A 332 12.96 7.70 26.67
N GLY A 333 13.83 7.58 25.66
CA GLY A 333 15.24 7.25 25.84
C GLY A 333 15.98 8.34 26.62
N LYS A 334 15.74 9.61 26.29
CA LYS A 334 16.30 10.77 26.99
C LYS A 334 15.87 10.80 28.45
N TYR A 335 14.59 10.56 28.73
CA TYR A 335 14.09 10.48 30.10
C TYR A 335 14.77 9.38 30.91
N ARG A 336 14.94 8.17 30.33
CA ARG A 336 15.66 7.07 30.99
C ARG A 336 17.13 7.42 31.26
N LEU A 337 17.79 8.07 30.31
CA LEU A 337 19.17 8.53 30.47
C LEU A 337 19.29 9.53 31.63
N MET A 338 18.35 10.49 31.73
CA MET A 338 18.30 11.44 32.84
C MET A 338 18.06 10.73 34.19
N MET A 339 17.18 9.74 34.24
CA MET A 339 16.93 8.95 35.45
C MET A 339 18.17 8.18 35.89
N LYS A 340 18.88 7.52 34.95
CA LYS A 340 20.16 6.85 35.25
C LYS A 340 21.22 7.82 35.75
N ALA A 341 21.34 8.99 35.13
CA ALA A 341 22.28 10.02 35.57
C ALA A 341 21.95 10.48 37.00
N ARG A 342 20.67 10.70 37.33
CA ARG A 342 20.23 11.04 38.69
C ARG A 342 20.62 9.96 39.70
N ASP A 343 20.41 8.69 39.36
CA ASP A 343 20.77 7.57 40.23
C ASP A 343 22.29 7.49 40.44
N THR A 344 23.09 7.74 39.41
CA THR A 344 24.57 7.77 39.54
C THR A 344 25.06 8.93 40.41
N VAL A 345 24.43 10.11 40.33
CA VAL A 345 24.76 11.27 41.18
C VAL A 345 24.36 10.99 42.63
N ALA A 346 23.17 10.43 42.87
CA ALA A 346 22.72 10.04 44.21
C ALA A 346 23.59 8.95 44.84
N ALA A 347 24.11 8.02 44.03
CA ALA A 347 25.02 6.96 44.47
C ALA A 347 26.45 7.46 44.78
N LYS A 348 26.81 8.69 44.38
CA LYS A 348 28.10 9.30 44.75
C LYS A 348 28.07 9.60 46.24
N ALA A 349 28.50 8.61 47.03
CA ALA A 349 28.47 8.62 48.49
C ALA A 349 28.94 9.99 48.99
N MET A 350 28.03 10.73 49.64
CA MET A 350 28.40 11.99 50.26
C MET A 350 29.59 11.71 51.18
N PRO A 351 30.69 12.46 51.06
CA PRO A 351 31.84 12.25 51.91
C PRO A 351 31.36 12.28 53.36
N PRO A 352 31.74 11.29 54.19
CA PRO A 352 31.20 11.17 55.53
C PRO A 352 31.42 12.48 56.27
N VAL A 353 30.33 13.06 56.80
CA VAL A 353 30.38 14.33 57.53
C VAL A 353 31.31 14.15 58.73
N GLN A 354 32.52 14.69 58.63
CA GLN A 354 33.46 14.69 59.75
C GLN A 354 32.89 15.62 60.82
N ARG A 355 32.54 15.04 61.98
CA ARG A 355 32.06 15.81 63.12
C ARG A 355 33.19 16.72 63.61
N PRO A 356 32.99 18.05 63.66
CA PRO A 356 33.96 18.95 64.27
C PRO A 356 34.28 18.47 65.70
N GLY A 357 35.55 18.21 65.99
CA GLY A 357 36.02 17.85 67.33
C GLY A 357 36.42 16.39 67.55
N MET A 358 36.16 15.47 66.62
CA MET A 358 36.81 14.14 66.65
C MET A 358 38.19 14.27 66.01
N ALA A 359 39.25 14.29 66.81
CA ALA A 359 40.62 14.27 66.30
C ALA A 359 40.85 12.95 65.55
N ALA A 360 40.75 12.98 64.21
CA ALA A 360 41.05 11.84 63.36
C ALA A 360 42.43 11.28 63.76
N GLY A 361 42.47 9.99 64.10
CA GLY A 361 43.68 9.34 64.57
C GLY A 361 44.79 9.49 63.52
N ARG A 362 46.05 9.62 63.95
CA ARG A 362 47.19 9.80 63.03
C ARG A 362 47.24 8.73 61.92
N GLY A 363 46.77 7.51 62.21
CA GLY A 363 46.64 6.43 61.24
C GLY A 363 45.52 6.61 60.20
N GLU A 364 44.43 7.28 60.54
CA GLU A 364 43.32 7.54 59.61
C GLU A 364 43.68 8.62 58.59
N ARG A 365 44.40 9.67 58.99
CA ARG A 365 44.88 10.72 58.08
C ARG A 365 45.75 10.14 56.96
N ASN A 366 46.69 9.28 57.33
CA ASN A 366 47.57 8.62 56.35
C ASN A 366 46.78 7.69 55.40
N GLN A 367 45.71 7.03 55.88
CA GLN A 367 44.86 6.23 55.01
C GLN A 367 44.01 7.08 54.07
N GLN A 368 43.52 8.24 54.53
CA GLN A 368 42.80 9.19 53.68
C GLN A 368 43.71 9.75 52.58
N ASP A 369 44.94 10.15 52.92
CA ASP A 369 45.91 10.67 51.95
C ASP A 369 46.25 9.63 50.87
N LEU A 370 46.45 8.37 51.25
CA LEU A 370 46.67 7.29 50.28
C LEU A 370 45.46 7.04 49.37
N ARG A 371 44.24 7.13 49.90
CA ARG A 371 43.01 7.00 49.09
C ARG A 371 42.87 8.16 48.11
N VAL A 372 43.19 9.38 48.54
CA VAL A 372 43.15 10.58 47.69
C VAL A 372 44.20 10.48 46.57
N LEU A 373 45.44 10.09 46.88
CA LEU A 373 46.49 9.91 45.87
C LEU A 373 46.16 8.76 44.91
N SER A 374 45.57 7.67 45.40
CA SER A 374 45.14 6.56 44.56
C SER A 374 44.00 6.97 43.62
N ALA A 375 43.02 7.73 44.11
CA ALA A 375 41.92 8.23 43.29
C ALA A 375 42.42 9.23 42.22
N ARG A 376 43.37 10.11 42.58
CA ARG A 376 44.02 11.01 41.62
C ARG A 376 44.72 10.24 40.52
N LEU A 377 45.56 9.27 40.86
CA LEU A 377 46.25 8.43 39.89
C LEU A 377 45.28 7.70 38.95
N SER A 378 44.18 7.13 39.48
CA SER A 378 43.17 6.46 38.65
C SER A 378 42.45 7.42 37.69
N SER A 379 42.34 8.70 38.04
CA SER A 379 41.67 9.70 37.21
C SER A 379 42.59 10.40 36.20
N SER A 380 43.83 10.71 36.59
CA SER A 380 44.78 11.47 35.77
C SER A 380 45.64 10.56 34.89
N GLY A 381 46.01 9.37 35.38
CA GLY A 381 46.99 8.49 34.73
C GLY A 381 48.42 9.03 34.74
N ASP A 382 48.70 10.13 35.45
CA ASP A 382 49.99 10.83 35.39
C ASP A 382 51.07 10.15 36.23
N LEU A 383 52.31 10.11 35.69
CA LEU A 383 53.47 9.50 36.36
C LEU A 383 53.82 10.19 37.70
N LYS A 384 53.54 11.49 37.81
CA LYS A 384 53.80 12.28 39.04
C LYS A 384 52.93 11.82 40.20
N ASP A 385 51.66 11.52 39.94
CA ASP A 385 50.73 11.01 40.96
C ASP A 385 51.11 9.58 41.38
N ALA A 386 51.64 8.78 40.45
CA ALA A 386 52.16 7.44 40.76
C ALA A 386 53.38 7.52 41.69
N VAL A 387 54.32 8.44 41.44
CA VAL A 387 55.48 8.66 42.30
C VAL A 387 55.06 9.19 43.68
N ALA A 388 54.10 10.12 43.74
CA ALA A 388 53.59 10.63 45.01
C ALA A 388 52.91 9.51 45.84
N LEU A 389 52.11 8.66 45.21
CA LEU A 389 51.51 7.48 45.86
C LEU A 389 52.56 6.50 46.37
N TYR A 390 53.61 6.25 45.56
CA TYR A 390 54.71 5.37 45.94
C TYR A 390 55.50 5.91 47.14
N GLN A 391 55.84 7.20 47.14
CA GLN A 391 56.54 7.84 48.25
C GLN A 391 55.71 7.81 49.54
N ALA A 392 54.41 8.12 49.44
CA ALA A 392 53.50 8.06 50.59
C ALA A 392 53.35 6.64 51.19
N ARG A 393 53.44 5.58 50.36
CA ARG A 393 53.47 4.19 50.85
C ARG A 393 54.79 3.81 51.52
N LYS A 394 55.90 4.39 51.07
CA LYS A 394 57.25 4.07 51.57
C LYS A 394 57.58 4.75 52.89
N THR A 395 57.00 5.93 53.16
CA THR A 395 57.19 6.67 54.42
C THR A 395 56.35 6.14 55.58
N ARG A 396 55.60 5.06 55.36
CA ARG A 396 54.81 4.35 56.37
C ARG A 396 55.56 3.09 56.79
#